data_AF-A0A7R9QVU8-F1
#
_entry.id   AF-A0A7R9QVU8-F1
#
_cell.length_a   1.000
_cell.length_b   1.000
_cell.length_c   1.000
_cell.angle_alpha   90.00
_cell.angle_beta   90.00
_cell.angle_gamma   90.00
#
_symmetry.space_group_name_H-M   'P 1'
#
loop_
_entity.id
_entity.type
_entity.pdbx_description
1 polymer ?
#
loop_
_entity_poly.entity_id
_entity_poly.type
_entity_poly.pdbx_seq_one_letter_code
_entity_poly.pdbx_strand_id
1 'polypeptide(L)' 'MAKNYRPGFTYADFASQFTAEWYDPDKWAEIFKASGAKYIVLTSKHHEGYTMWPSTTSFNWNAMDVGPKRDLL' A
#
# COMPACT_ATOMS: atom_id res chain seq x y z
N MET A 1 -13.75 -2.46 14.47
CA MET A 1 -14.38 -3.06 13.27
C MET A 1 -15.90 -3.02 13.30
N ALA A 2 -16.57 -3.60 14.30
CA ALA A 2 -18.02 -3.81 14.31
C ALA A 2 -18.92 -2.56 14.11
N LYS A 3 -18.45 -1.35 14.43
CA LYS A 3 -19.22 -0.11 14.21
C LYS A 3 -19.33 0.28 12.72
N ASN A 4 -18.28 0.05 11.94
CA ASN A 4 -18.14 0.59 10.59
C ASN A 4 -18.07 -0.50 9.51
N TYR A 5 -17.90 -1.76 9.89
CA TYR A 5 -17.74 -2.88 8.98
C TYR A 5 -18.69 -4.02 9.35
N ARG A 6 -19.17 -4.75 8.33
CA ARG A 6 -20.10 -5.87 8.49
C ARG A 6 -19.56 -6.91 9.50
N PRO A 7 -20.44 -7.64 10.21
CA PRO A 7 -20.01 -8.75 11.05
C PRO A 7 -19.12 -9.74 10.29
N GLY A 8 -18.04 -10.19 10.92
CA GLY A 8 -17.07 -11.12 10.31
C GLY A 8 -16.00 -10.46 9.43
N PHE A 9 -16.02 -9.14 9.24
CA PHE A 9 -14.95 -8.44 8.50
C PHE A 9 -13.63 -8.44 9.28
N THR A 10 -12.55 -8.85 8.61
CA THR A 10 -11.19 -8.95 9.13
C THR A 10 -10.26 -7.91 8.52
N TYR A 11 -9.07 -7.70 9.10
CA TYR A 11 -8.10 -6.78 8.53
C TYR A 11 -7.62 -7.21 7.13
N ALA A 12 -7.52 -8.53 6.89
CA ALA A 12 -7.07 -9.07 5.60
C ALA A 12 -8.01 -8.69 4.44
N ASP A 13 -9.31 -8.49 4.71
CA ASP A 13 -10.30 -8.10 3.71
C ASP A 13 -10.00 -6.73 3.08
N PHE A 14 -9.26 -5.85 3.79
CA PHE A 14 -8.84 -4.56 3.26
C PHE A 14 -7.85 -4.67 2.11
N ALA A 15 -7.04 -5.72 2.06
CA ALA A 15 -6.04 -5.87 1.00
C ALA A 15 -6.68 -5.88 -0.39
N SER A 16 -7.84 -6.52 -0.52
CA SER A 16 -8.61 -6.54 -1.78
C SER A 16 -9.24 -5.18 -2.13
N GLN A 17 -9.46 -4.31 -1.15
CA GLN A 17 -10.06 -2.98 -1.31
C GLN A 17 -9.01 -1.88 -1.50
N PHE A 18 -7.75 -2.15 -1.18
CA PHE A 18 -6.65 -1.24 -1.43
C PHE A 18 -6.28 -1.30 -2.92
N THR A 19 -6.87 -0.42 -3.73
CA THR A 19 -6.67 -0.43 -5.20
C THR A 19 -5.59 0.52 -5.68
N ALA A 20 -5.23 1.53 -4.87
CA ALA A 20 -4.32 2.61 -5.26
C ALA A 20 -4.72 3.28 -6.60
N GLU A 21 -6.02 3.43 -6.87
CA GLU A 21 -6.58 3.83 -8.17
C GLU A 21 -6.00 5.14 -8.73
N TRP A 22 -5.69 6.10 -7.86
CA TRP A 22 -5.12 7.41 -8.26
C TRP A 22 -3.68 7.59 -7.79
N TYR A 23 -2.96 6.50 -7.54
CA TYR A 23 -1.56 6.56 -7.17
C TYR A 23 -0.68 6.98 -8.36
N ASP A 24 -0.11 8.18 -8.23
CA ASP A 24 0.80 8.80 -9.17
C ASP A 24 2.10 9.18 -8.42
N PRO A 25 3.16 8.35 -8.50
CA PRO A 25 4.41 8.61 -7.82
C PRO A 25 5.15 9.84 -8.37
N ASP A 26 4.95 10.20 -9.65
CA ASP A 26 5.60 11.36 -10.26
C ASP A 26 5.02 12.66 -9.68
N LYS A 27 3.69 12.72 -9.54
CA LYS A 27 3.02 13.83 -8.86
C LYS A 27 3.45 13.96 -7.39
N TRP A 28 3.65 12.85 -6.70
CA TRP A 28 4.19 12.87 -5.33
C TRP A 28 5.61 13.43 -5.30
N ALA A 29 6.48 12.96 -6.21
CA ALA A 29 7.86 13.45 -6.31
C ALA A 29 7.92 14.95 -6.60
N GLU A 30 7.05 15.47 -7.47
CA GLU A 30 6.93 16.92 -7.73
C GLU A 30 6.58 17.70 -6.46
N ILE A 31 5.59 17.25 -5.69
CA ILE A 31 5.18 17.88 -4.44
C ILE A 31 6.32 17.87 -3.41
N PHE A 32 7.01 16.73 -3.25
CA PHE A 32 8.13 16.62 -2.31
C PHE A 32 9.33 17.49 -2.72
N LYS A 33 9.61 17.59 -4.02
CA LYS A 33 10.65 18.50 -4.52
C LYS A 33 10.26 19.96 -4.25
N ALA A 34 9.00 20.33 -4.50
CA ALA A 34 8.49 21.68 -4.28
C ALA A 34 8.47 22.08 -2.79
N SER A 35 8.28 21.13 -1.87
CA SER A 35 8.34 21.40 -0.42
C SER A 35 9.76 21.66 0.10
N GLY A 36 10.79 21.39 -0.71
CA GLY A 36 12.20 21.53 -0.33
C GLY A 36 12.78 20.29 0.35
N ALA A 37 12.00 19.20 0.50
CA ALA A 37 12.51 17.93 1.00
C ALA A 37 13.68 17.41 0.13
N LYS A 38 14.63 16.72 0.77
CA LYS A 38 15.86 16.23 0.12
C LYS A 38 15.93 14.72 -0.01
N TYR A 39 15.06 14.01 0.68
CA TYR A 39 14.90 12.57 0.60
C TYR A 39 13.49 12.20 1.03
N ILE A 40 13.06 11.01 0.63
CA ILE A 40 11.79 10.41 1.03
C ILE A 40 12.06 8.99 1.51
N VAL A 41 11.25 8.52 2.45
CA VAL A 41 11.27 7.14 2.92
C VAL A 41 9.85 6.62 2.86
N LEU A 42 9.60 5.68 1.96
CA LEU A 42 8.31 5.00 1.86
C LEU A 42 8.31 3.77 2.77
N THR A 43 7.18 3.52 3.41
CA THR A 43 6.98 2.32 4.20
C THR A 43 6.85 1.13 3.25
N SER A 44 7.95 0.41 3.05
CA SER A 44 7.96 -0.78 2.20
C SER A 44 7.04 -1.87 2.78
N LYS A 45 7.08 -2.07 4.10
CA LYS A 45 6.27 -3.01 4.86
C LYS A 45 6.11 -2.49 6.29
N HIS A 46 4.90 -2.51 6.83
CA HIS A 46 4.65 -2.15 8.22
C HIS A 46 4.37 -3.40 9.07
N HIS A 47 3.87 -3.23 10.29
CA HIS A 47 3.76 -4.31 11.29
C HIS A 47 2.76 -5.41 10.91
N GLU A 48 1.76 -5.10 10.08
CA GLU A 48 0.80 -6.07 9.52
C GLU A 48 1.42 -6.98 8.45
N GLY A 49 2.66 -6.71 8.03
CA GLY A 49 3.42 -7.58 7.15
C GLY A 49 3.08 -7.47 5.67
N TYR A 50 2.14 -6.61 5.27
CA TYR A 50 1.81 -6.38 3.86
C TYR A 50 2.96 -5.64 3.18
N THR A 51 3.47 -6.22 2.09
CA THR A 51 4.61 -5.63 1.37
C THR A 51 4.13 -4.81 0.17
N MET A 52 4.70 -3.62 -0.01
CA MET A 52 4.36 -2.71 -1.11
C MET A 52 5.04 -3.09 -2.44
N TRP A 53 5.80 -4.18 -2.45
CA TRP A 53 6.55 -4.72 -3.59
C TRP A 53 6.26 -6.23 -3.76
N PRO A 54 6.54 -6.86 -4.93
CA PRO A 54 6.31 -8.28 -5.16
C PRO A 54 7.34 -9.16 -4.41
N SER A 55 7.25 -9.24 -3.09
CA SER A 55 8.15 -10.02 -2.24
C SER A 55 8.04 -11.52 -2.50
N THR A 56 9.16 -12.17 -2.79
CA THR A 56 9.24 -13.65 -2.91
C THR A 56 9.03 -14.39 -1.60
N THR A 57 9.04 -13.69 -0.46
CA THR A 57 8.87 -14.28 0.88
C THR A 57 7.51 -13.95 1.52
N SER A 58 6.73 -13.04 0.93
CA SER A 58 5.40 -12.64 1.40
C SER A 58 4.33 -13.00 0.36
N PHE A 59 4.27 -14.28 0.04
CA PHE A 59 3.36 -14.85 -0.94
C PHE A 59 1.90 -14.51 -0.63
N ASN A 60 1.15 -14.02 -1.63
CA ASN A 60 -0.26 -13.61 -1.52
C ASN A 60 -0.55 -12.46 -0.53
N TRP A 61 0.47 -11.82 0.04
CA TRP A 61 0.31 -10.71 0.99
C TRP A 61 1.20 -9.53 0.59
N ASN A 62 0.99 -9.04 -0.64
CA ASN A 62 1.71 -7.92 -1.22
C ASN A 62 0.89 -7.17 -2.29
N ALA A 63 1.35 -5.98 -2.67
CA ALA A 63 0.68 -5.08 -3.62
C ALA A 63 0.51 -5.63 -5.04
N MET A 64 1.36 -6.56 -5.47
CA MET A 64 1.23 -7.23 -6.75
C MET A 64 0.18 -8.34 -6.71
N ASP A 65 0.18 -9.14 -5.65
CA ASP A 65 -0.66 -10.33 -5.54
C ASP A 65 -2.10 -10.01 -5.14
N VAL A 66 -2.36 -8.97 -4.36
CA VAL A 66 -3.71 -8.57 -3.92
C VAL A 66 -3.82 -7.06 -3.77
N GLY A 67 -4.93 -6.49 -4.24
CA GLY A 67 -5.17 -5.04 -4.22
C GLY A 67 -4.65 -4.34 -5.48
N PRO A 68 -3.58 -3.50 -5.44
CA PRO A 68 -3.21 -2.60 -6.53
C PRO A 68 -2.74 -3.27 -7.83
N LYS A 69 -2.28 -4.52 -7.77
CA LYS A 69 -1.68 -5.25 -8.91
C LYS A 69 -0.50 -4.50 -9.53
N ARG A 70 0.28 -3.85 -8.66
CA ARG A 70 1.40 -2.97 -9.05
C ARG A 70 2.47 -2.99 -7.95
N ASP A 71 3.73 -2.87 -8.36
CA ASP A 71 4.82 -2.55 -7.44
C ASP A 71 4.74 -1.06 -7.08
N LEU A 72 4.52 -0.76 -5.80
CA LEU A 72 4.33 0.59 -5.28
C LEU A 72 5.58 1.16 -4.62
N LEU A 73 6.68 0.39 -4.58
CA LEU A 73 7.98 0.82 -4.10
C LEU A 73 8.89 1.21 -5.27
#